data_AF-A0A8D8FEP9-F1
#
_entry.id   AF-A0A8D8FEP9-F1
#
_cell.length_a   1.000
_cell.length_b   1.000
_cell.length_c   1.000
_cell.angle_alpha   90.00
_cell.angle_beta   90.00
_cell.angle_gamma   90.00
#
_symmetry.space_group_name_H-M   'P 1'
#
loop_
_entity.id
_entity.type
_entity.pdbx_description
1 polymer ?
#
loop_
_entity_poly.entity_id
_entity_poly.type
_entity_poly.pdbx_seq_one_letter_code
_entity_poly.pdbx_strand_id
1 'polypeptide(L)'
;MATKNPILHILVVGFHHKKGCQVEFSYPPLIAGTEGRQECPSGWKYLPTLALPDGSHNFNKDFVCFNLPSLVDPHDSIYGISCYRQIPVEELKIRTADVTRSTVQKSVCAL
;
A
#
# COMPACT_ATOMS: atom_id res chain seq x y z
N MET A 1 10.30 30.11 -1.83
CA MET A 1 9.93 28.83 -2.47
C MET A 1 8.94 28.15 -1.55
N ALA A 2 7.71 27.89 -1.98
CA ALA A 2 6.77 27.14 -1.16
C ALA A 2 7.34 25.72 -0.93
N THR A 3 7.41 25.28 0.32
CA THR A 3 7.83 23.92 0.65
C THR A 3 6.80 22.96 0.08
N LYS A 4 7.14 22.30 -1.02
CA LYS A 4 6.36 21.21 -1.60
C LYS A 4 6.16 20.17 -0.49
N ASN A 5 4.93 19.73 -0.24
CA ASN A 5 4.66 18.70 0.76
C ASN A 5 5.55 17.49 0.45
N PRO A 6 6.43 17.05 1.38
CA PRO A 6 7.37 15.97 1.11
C PRO A 6 6.68 14.60 0.99
N ILE A 7 5.44 14.47 1.47
CA ILE A 7 4.63 13.25 1.33
C ILE A 7 3.59 13.50 0.24
N LEU A 8 3.69 12.74 -0.84
CA LEU A 8 2.77 12.75 -1.96
C LEU A 8 1.49 11.99 -1.62
N HIS A 9 1.61 10.78 -1.07
CA HIS A 9 0.47 9.93 -0.73
C HIS A 9 0.76 9.07 0.50
N ILE A 10 -0.26 8.87 1.34
CA ILE A 10 -0.29 7.84 2.38
C ILE A 10 -1.25 6.75 1.92
N LEU A 11 -0.82 5.49 1.97
CA LEU A 11 -1.62 4.34 1.56
C LEU A 11 -1.74 3.29 2.65
N VAL A 12 -2.84 2.55 2.62
CA VAL A 12 -2.96 1.25 3.27
C VAL A 12 -3.05 0.19 2.18
N VAL A 13 -2.16 -0.80 2.24
CA VAL A 13 -2.18 -1.95 1.34
C VAL A 13 -2.46 -3.21 2.15
N GLY A 14 -3.35 -4.06 1.64
CA GLY A 14 -3.68 -5.34 2.26
C GLY A 14 -3.61 -6.49 1.26
N PHE A 15 -3.52 -7.71 1.78
CA PHE A 15 -3.52 -8.92 0.96
C PHE A 15 -4.89 -9.61 0.98
N HIS A 16 -5.48 -9.80 -0.20
CA HIS A 16 -6.69 -10.60 -0.38
C HIS A 16 -6.35 -11.93 -1.05
N HIS A 17 -6.71 -13.05 -0.42
CA HIS A 17 -6.30 -14.40 -0.82
C HIS A 17 -6.63 -14.80 -2.28
N LYS A 18 -7.65 -14.20 -2.91
CA LYS A 18 -7.96 -14.39 -4.35
C LYS A 18 -7.44 -13.30 -5.28
N LYS A 19 -7.15 -12.10 -4.77
CA LYS A 19 -6.87 -10.90 -5.60
C LYS A 19 -5.43 -10.39 -5.45
N GLY A 20 -4.67 -10.92 -4.50
CA GLY A 20 -3.33 -10.45 -4.17
C GLY A 20 -3.34 -9.15 -3.38
N CYS A 21 -2.26 -8.39 -3.47
CA CYS A 21 -2.09 -7.10 -2.80
C CYS A 21 -3.00 -6.03 -3.41
N GLN A 22 -3.70 -5.27 -2.58
CA GLN A 22 -4.64 -4.23 -3.00
C GLN A 22 -4.45 -2.96 -2.19
N VAL A 23 -4.57 -1.79 -2.83
CA VAL A 23 -4.72 -0.50 -2.13
C VAL A 23 -6.11 -0.49 -1.49
N GLU A 24 -6.17 -0.49 -0.18
CA GLU A 24 -7.42 -0.40 0.58
C GLU A 24 -7.80 1.05 0.90
N PHE A 25 -6.81 1.93 0.95
CA PHE A 25 -6.95 3.35 1.21
C PHE A 25 -5.77 4.13 0.65
N SER A 26 -6.02 5.36 0.18
CA SER A 26 -4.99 6.32 -0.20
C SER A 26 -5.45 7.75 0.09
N TYR A 27 -4.52 8.59 0.55
CA TYR A 27 -4.76 10.02 0.76
C TYR A 27 -3.51 10.87 0.43
N PRO A 28 -3.63 11.89 -0.44
CA PRO A 28 -4.73 12.09 -1.38
C PRO A 28 -4.95 10.84 -2.27
N PRO A 29 -6.13 10.67 -2.91
CA PRO A 29 -6.37 9.57 -3.83
C PRO A 29 -5.28 9.48 -4.91
N LEU A 30 -4.85 8.26 -5.24
CA LEU A 30 -3.84 8.06 -6.29
C LEU A 30 -4.35 8.47 -7.68
N ILE A 31 -5.66 8.41 -7.89
CA ILE A 31 -6.34 8.88 -9.09
C ILE A 31 -7.25 10.03 -8.68
N ALA A 32 -7.06 11.20 -9.28
CA ALA A 32 -7.84 12.38 -8.94
C ALA A 32 -9.34 12.15 -9.21
N GLY A 33 -10.19 12.56 -8.27
CA GLY A 33 -11.64 12.45 -8.38
C GLY A 33 -12.24 11.12 -7.88
N THR A 34 -11.43 10.22 -7.33
CA THR A 34 -11.91 8.94 -6.79
C THR A 34 -11.92 8.93 -5.26
N GLU A 35 -12.48 7.86 -4.67
CA GLU A 35 -12.54 7.67 -3.22
C GLU A 35 -11.21 7.19 -2.61
N GLY A 36 -10.18 6.96 -3.44
CA GLY A 36 -8.87 6.50 -2.99
C GLY A 36 -8.84 5.04 -2.54
N ARG A 37 -9.70 4.17 -3.10
CA ARG A 37 -9.82 2.75 -2.73
C ARG A 37 -9.72 1.86 -3.96
N GLN A 38 -9.01 0.73 -3.85
CA GLN A 38 -8.91 -0.33 -4.87
C GLN A 38 -8.44 0.13 -6.26
N GLU A 39 -7.67 1.20 -6.30
CA GLU A 39 -7.22 1.84 -7.52
C GLU A 39 -5.70 2.03 -7.51
N CYS A 40 -5.12 2.02 -8.70
CA CYS A 40 -3.73 2.40 -8.89
C CYS A 40 -3.52 2.91 -10.33
N PRO A 41 -2.80 4.02 -10.54
CA PRO A 41 -2.41 4.46 -11.88
C PRO A 41 -1.69 3.34 -12.65
N SER A 42 -1.87 3.30 -13.97
CA SER A 42 -1.27 2.24 -14.82
C SER A 42 0.25 2.16 -14.68
N GLY A 43 0.93 3.29 -14.56
CA GLY A 43 2.37 3.38 -14.32
C GLY A 43 2.83 2.83 -12.97
N TRP A 44 1.91 2.70 -12.00
CA TRP A 44 2.17 2.18 -10.66
C TRP A 44 1.44 0.87 -10.38
N LYS A 45 1.03 0.10 -11.39
CA LYS A 45 0.28 -1.15 -11.22
C LYS A 45 0.90 -2.16 -10.22
N TYR A 46 2.22 -2.10 -9.99
CA TYR A 46 2.94 -2.95 -9.03
C TYR A 46 3.16 -2.33 -7.64
N LEU A 47 2.75 -1.08 -7.42
CA LEU A 47 2.84 -0.41 -6.11
C LEU A 47 2.28 -1.28 -4.97
N PRO A 48 1.11 -1.94 -5.07
CA PRO A 48 0.61 -2.77 -3.97
C PRO A 48 1.58 -3.91 -3.61
N THR A 49 2.16 -4.57 -4.61
CA THR A 49 3.12 -5.66 -4.38
C THR A 49 4.46 -5.14 -3.87
N LEU A 50 4.88 -3.93 -4.24
CA LEU A 50 6.09 -3.31 -3.68
C LEU A 50 5.88 -2.89 -2.22
N ALA A 51 4.70 -2.37 -1.88
CA ALA A 51 4.36 -1.94 -0.53
C ALA A 51 4.04 -3.10 0.42
N LEU A 52 3.63 -4.26 -0.09
CA LEU A 52 3.42 -5.49 0.66
C LEU A 52 3.98 -6.67 -0.17
N PRO A 53 5.29 -6.94 -0.09
CA PRO A 53 5.95 -7.96 -0.92
C PRO A 53 5.54 -9.36 -0.50
N ASP A 54 5.65 -10.32 -1.42
CA ASP A 54 5.25 -11.71 -1.17
C ASP A 54 5.94 -12.28 0.09
N GLY A 55 7.25 -12.06 0.26
CA GLY A 55 8.02 -12.52 1.43
C GLY A 55 7.58 -11.95 2.79
N SER A 56 6.67 -10.97 2.83
CA SER A 56 6.16 -10.37 4.07
C SER A 56 5.48 -11.37 5.01
N HIS A 57 4.96 -12.49 4.47
CA HIS A 57 4.34 -13.55 5.27
C HIS A 57 5.32 -14.32 6.17
N ASN A 58 6.63 -14.19 5.94
CA ASN A 58 7.66 -14.83 6.75
C ASN A 58 8.02 -14.04 8.02
N PHE A 59 7.51 -12.81 8.17
CA PHE A 59 7.87 -11.92 9.26
C PHE A 59 6.61 -11.37 9.96
N ASN A 60 6.70 -11.16 11.27
CA ASN A 60 5.60 -10.54 12.02
C ASN A 60 5.43 -9.06 11.66
N LYS A 61 6.54 -8.34 11.43
CA LYS A 61 6.60 -6.96 10.97
C LYS A 61 7.97 -6.65 10.39
N ASP A 62 8.03 -5.80 9.39
CA ASP A 62 9.25 -5.22 8.84
C ASP A 62 8.90 -4.00 7.98
N PHE A 63 9.89 -3.45 7.28
CA PHE A 63 9.70 -2.41 6.28
C PHE A 63 10.36 -2.74 4.95
N VAL A 64 9.90 -2.06 3.89
CA VAL A 64 10.53 -2.07 2.57
C VAL A 64 10.62 -0.65 2.03
N CYS A 65 11.68 -0.40 1.27
CA CYS A 65 11.87 0.83 0.52
C CYS A 65 11.97 0.50 -0.97
N PHE A 66 11.37 1.33 -1.81
CA PHE A 66 11.35 1.14 -3.26
C PHE A 66 11.26 2.48 -3.98
N ASN A 67 11.50 2.46 -5.29
CA ASN A 67 11.33 3.62 -6.15
C ASN A 67 10.20 3.35 -7.15
N LEU A 68 9.42 4.39 -7.45
CA LEU A 68 8.44 4.41 -8.53
C LEU A 68 8.88 5.42 -9.61
N PRO A 69 8.49 5.20 -10.87
CA PRO A 69 8.60 6.23 -11.88
C PRO A 69 7.64 7.38 -11.56
N SER A 70 8.04 8.62 -11.79
CA SER A 70 7.10 9.74 -11.76
C SER A 70 6.06 9.57 -12.89
N LEU A 71 4.80 9.95 -12.61
CA LEU A 71 3.70 9.91 -13.57
C LEU A 71 3.64 11.16 -14.46
N VAL A 72 4.46 12.17 -14.16
CA VAL A 72 4.43 13.49 -14.81
C VAL A 72 5.75 13.77 -15.55
N ASP A 73 6.88 13.44 -14.93
CA ASP A 73 8.22 13.70 -15.48
C ASP A 73 9.03 12.41 -15.54
N PRO A 74 9.43 11.91 -16.73
CA PRO A 74 10.18 10.66 -16.85
C PRO A 74 11.60 10.71 -16.26
N HIS A 75 12.12 11.89 -15.90
CA HIS A 75 13.44 12.04 -15.26
C HIS A 75 13.37 12.05 -13.72
N ASP A 76 12.17 12.06 -13.15
CA ASP A 76 11.94 12.02 -11.71
C ASP A 76 11.56 10.63 -11.20
N SER A 77 11.88 10.38 -9.93
CA SER A 77 11.48 9.18 -9.21
C SER A 77 10.85 9.52 -7.87
N ILE A 78 9.89 8.69 -7.46
CA ILE A 78 9.20 8.79 -6.18
C ILE A 78 9.72 7.70 -5.27
N TYR A 79 10.17 8.09 -4.09
CA TYR A 79 10.67 7.17 -3.08
C TYR A 79 9.51 6.70 -2.20
N GLY A 80 9.30 5.39 -2.15
CA GLY A 80 8.32 4.76 -1.29
C GLY A 80 8.98 4.09 -0.10
N ILE A 81 8.42 4.30 1.10
CA ILE A 81 8.68 3.50 2.29
C ILE A 81 7.38 2.87 2.75
N SER A 82 7.41 1.58 3.09
CA SER A 82 6.24 0.85 3.54
C SER A 82 6.56 -0.03 4.73
N CYS A 83 5.80 0.11 5.81
CA CYS A 83 5.91 -0.71 7.01
C CYS A 83 4.75 -1.70 7.02
N TYR A 84 5.05 -3.00 7.08
CA TYR A 84 4.07 -4.06 7.05
C TYR A 84 4.05 -4.87 8.36
N ARG A 85 2.92 -5.51 8.63
CA ARG A 85 2.78 -6.45 9.75
C ARG A 85 1.71 -7.51 9.49
N GLN A 86 1.84 -8.62 10.19
CA GLN A 86 0.79 -9.61 10.37
C GLN A 86 -0.05 -9.22 11.59
N ILE A 87 -1.37 -9.32 11.45
CA ILE A 87 -2.33 -9.00 12.51
C ILE A 87 -3.18 -10.25 12.73
N PRO A 88 -3.16 -10.86 13.93
CA PRO A 88 -4.07 -11.95 14.28
C PRO A 88 -5.52 -11.52 14.12
N VAL A 89 -6.38 -12.39 13.61
CA VAL A 89 -7.81 -12.06 13.43
C VAL A 89 -8.49 -11.73 14.74
N GLU A 90 -7.98 -12.27 15.85
CA GLU A 90 -8.42 -12.03 17.21
C GLU A 90 -8.37 -10.54 17.57
N GLU A 91 -7.36 -9.82 17.06
CA GLU A 91 -7.11 -8.40 17.32
C GLU A 91 -7.89 -7.45 16.39
N LEU A 92 -8.58 -7.99 15.37
CA LEU A 92 -9.33 -7.17 14.43
C LEU A 92 -10.61 -6.62 15.06
N LYS A 93 -10.74 -5.30 15.04
CA LYS A 93 -11.97 -4.59 15.45
C LYS A 93 -13.17 -4.88 14.54
N ILE A 94 -12.90 -5.08 13.25
CA ILE A 94 -13.91 -5.34 12.23
C ILE A 94 -13.50 -6.65 11.53
N ARG A 95 -14.35 -7.68 11.65
CA ARG A 95 -14.18 -8.96 10.95
C ARG A 95 -15.24 -9.10 9.89
N THR A 96 -14.80 -9.30 8.66
CA THR A 96 -15.65 -9.48 7.49
C THR A 96 -15.58 -10.93 7.01
N ALA A 97 -16.58 -11.39 6.25
CA ALA A 97 -16.71 -12.78 5.84
C ALA A 97 -15.58 -13.29 4.93
N ASP A 98 -14.83 -12.38 4.30
CA ASP A 98 -13.68 -12.67 3.44
C ASP A 98 -12.39 -12.96 4.22
N VAL A 99 -12.37 -12.72 5.54
CA VAL A 99 -11.26 -13.07 6.42
C VAL A 99 -11.36 -14.55 6.79
N THR A 100 -10.66 -15.40 6.04
CA THR A 100 -10.70 -16.87 6.18
C THR A 100 -9.42 -17.47 6.79
N ARG A 101 -8.38 -16.66 6.99
CA ARG A 101 -7.09 -17.06 7.58
C ARG A 101 -6.99 -16.58 9.03
N SER A 102 -6.06 -17.15 9.81
CA SER A 102 -5.80 -16.75 11.20
C SER A 102 -5.10 -15.39 11.34
N THR A 103 -4.48 -14.89 10.28
CA THR A 103 -3.88 -13.55 10.23
C THR A 103 -4.27 -12.81 8.97
N VAL A 104 -4.30 -11.47 9.06
CA VAL A 104 -4.33 -10.57 7.90
C VAL A 104 -3.00 -9.84 7.78
N GLN A 105 -2.62 -9.51 6.54
CA GLN A 105 -1.41 -8.75 6.25
C GLN A 105 -1.80 -7.35 5.79
N LYS A 106 -1.19 -6.35 6.41
CA LYS A 106 -1.42 -4.93 6.12
C LYS A 106 -0.09 -4.20 6.11
N SER A 107 0.02 -3.18 5.26
CA SER A 107 1.09 -2.21 5.30
C SER A 107 0.58 -0.78 5.20
N VAL A 108 1.35 0.13 5.81
CA VAL A 108 1.19 1.58 5.64
C VAL A 108 2.37 2.06 4.82
N CYS A 109 2.08 2.71 3.70
CA CYS A 109 3.09 3.20 2.76
C CYS A 109 3.01 4.73 2.64
N ALA A 110 4.16 5.38 2.62
CA ALA A 110 4.31 6.79 2.27
C ALA A 110 5.10 6.88 0.95
N LEU A 111 4.56 7.65 0.01
CA LEU A 111 5.17 8.05 -1.25
C LEU A 111 5.48 9.55 -1.23
#